data_AF-A0AAD7DB03-F1
#
_entry.id   AF-A0AAD7DB03-F1
#
_cell.length_a   1.000
_cell.length_b   1.000
_cell.length_c   1.000
_cell.angle_alpha   90.00
_cell.angle_beta   90.00
_cell.angle_gamma   90.00
#
_symmetry.space_group_name_H-M   'P 1'
#
loop_
_entity.id
_entity.type
_entity.pdbx_description
1 polymer ?
#
loop_
_entity_poly.entity_id
_entity_poly.type
_entity_poly.pdbx_seq_one_letter_code
_entity_poly.pdbx_strand_id
1 'polypeptide(L)'
;MVADERGKEVFRDWVQPMAIQVACESVSTQMDSMVKALSTASSITKLTPRFLRAWSLKDTVVRPANLLAPDVVKILFSALNTKQGLAKNKKKIRILFALYSIIGQIASRRSQNCSDFAGPMTLFWWKHGASRESLEVLQNLGLSKSFDSAQAMIGSVADYCIEDACAEARSPHGIMANWDNVNISTSDFVEQRSGGPAKVQSGTYPILYRIRNPNPAAMAIGPLLARAETAPDLEFNHDVCPTLEQSMNIYCNFRAYIVRTLCRYNKGFEDYSSISALQFLPRRPLPDGYITHQFPVRLSTIEENSIPGNLAVHEDIFITQLRLTSAELIFQLGIGLFHLCLNLIWAILHSHRGHETIEGSLSFFFIVLEKARLGGKHPDYHSLLAALMQILDGLLLDAWRLECGSTTLSAFAATKPTPEQILVIADRILANHGMPERLPSSSPVDNIHGNTQRLIHDLLHVSEVTRAISDGDFGRIEDLLGNLAMIFRGAGSKNYCTEILYFMHNLKFVWKGDGFECV
;
A
#
# COMPACT_ATOMS: atom_id res chain seq x y z
N MET A 1 47.29 -21.06 50.68
CA MET A 1 47.23 -21.73 49.37
C MET A 1 46.91 -20.81 48.18
N VAL A 2 46.15 -19.72 48.33
CA VAL A 2 45.78 -18.86 47.17
C VAL A 2 46.81 -17.76 46.84
N ALA A 3 47.83 -17.56 47.69
CA ALA A 3 48.87 -16.52 47.51
C ALA A 3 50.07 -16.97 46.66
N ASP A 4 50.23 -18.27 46.40
CA ASP A 4 51.31 -18.85 45.58
C ASP A 4 50.73 -19.28 44.22
N GLU A 5 51.38 -18.91 43.11
CA GLU A 5 50.95 -19.22 41.73
C GLU A 5 50.77 -20.73 41.52
N ARG A 6 51.67 -21.55 42.08
CA ARG A 6 51.56 -23.02 42.03
C ARG A 6 50.37 -23.56 42.82
N GLY A 7 50.05 -22.93 43.95
CA GLY A 7 48.88 -23.28 44.76
C GLY A 7 47.55 -22.91 44.11
N LYS A 8 47.53 -21.84 43.29
CA LYS A 8 46.35 -21.45 42.49
C LYS A 8 46.06 -22.43 41.36
N GLU A 9 47.10 -22.94 40.69
CA GLU A 9 46.94 -23.94 39.63
C GLU A 9 46.37 -25.26 40.19
N VAL A 10 46.97 -25.80 41.25
CA VAL A 10 46.49 -27.03 41.88
C VAL A 10 45.07 -26.87 42.44
N PHE A 11 44.74 -25.72 43.04
CA PHE A 11 43.39 -25.44 43.51
C PHE A 11 42.38 -25.29 42.36
N ARG A 12 42.79 -24.66 41.24
CA ARG A 12 41.96 -24.57 40.04
C ARG A 12 41.69 -25.95 39.47
N ASP A 13 42.71 -26.79 39.34
CA ASP A 13 42.58 -28.14 38.80
C ASP A 13 41.65 -29.02 39.65
N TRP A 14 41.68 -28.82 40.98
CA TRP A 14 40.78 -29.53 41.90
C TRP A 14 39.33 -29.04 41.83
N VAL A 15 39.11 -27.71 41.77
CA VAL A 15 37.77 -27.11 41.84
C VAL A 15 37.07 -27.07 40.49
N GLN A 16 37.81 -26.95 39.39
CA GLN A 16 37.27 -26.71 38.06
C GLN A 16 36.26 -27.79 37.59
N PRO A 17 36.50 -29.10 37.76
CA PRO A 17 35.53 -30.13 37.37
C PRO A 17 34.20 -30.00 38.13
N MET A 18 34.25 -29.76 39.44
CA MET A 18 33.06 -29.57 40.28
C MET A 18 32.30 -28.29 39.91
N ALA A 19 33.02 -27.20 39.65
CA ALA A 19 32.42 -25.94 39.22
C ALA A 19 31.74 -26.06 37.85
N ILE A 20 32.32 -26.81 36.91
CA ILE A 20 31.72 -27.10 35.61
C ILE A 20 30.43 -27.90 35.78
N GLN A 21 30.43 -28.93 36.64
CA GLN A 21 29.24 -29.73 36.89
C GLN A 21 28.08 -28.88 37.44
N VAL A 22 28.34 -28.08 38.48
CA VAL A 22 27.31 -27.20 39.07
C VAL A 22 26.80 -26.19 38.05
N ALA A 23 27.67 -25.62 37.20
CA ALA A 23 27.27 -24.71 36.14
C ALA A 23 26.37 -25.41 35.10
N CYS A 24 26.71 -26.62 34.68
CA CYS A 24 25.91 -27.42 33.74
C CYS A 24 24.52 -27.75 34.31
N GLU A 25 24.42 -28.13 35.59
CA GLU A 25 23.14 -28.42 36.25
C GLU A 25 22.27 -27.16 36.36
N SER A 26 22.86 -26.01 36.71
CA SER A 26 22.15 -24.72 36.72
C SER A 26 21.64 -24.36 35.32
N VAL A 27 22.51 -24.43 34.30
CA VAL A 27 22.14 -24.14 32.90
C VAL A 27 21.02 -25.06 32.41
N SER A 28 21.08 -26.37 32.71
CA SER A 28 20.03 -27.30 32.30
C SER A 28 18.69 -26.95 32.93
N THR A 29 18.66 -26.69 34.24
CA THR A 29 17.43 -26.33 34.98
C THR A 29 16.83 -25.02 34.48
N GLN A 30 17.67 -24.01 34.24
CA GLN A 30 17.26 -22.73 33.68
C GLN A 30 16.70 -22.89 32.26
N MET A 31 17.34 -23.70 31.43
CA MET A 31 16.86 -23.95 30.07
C MET A 31 15.57 -24.76 30.03
N ASP A 32 15.31 -25.66 30.99
CA ASP A 32 14.00 -26.34 31.11
C ASP A 32 12.88 -25.36 31.46
N SER A 33 13.18 -24.37 32.30
CA SER A 33 12.26 -23.27 32.59
C SER A 33 12.00 -22.41 31.34
N MET A 34 13.04 -22.15 30.53
CA MET A 34 12.89 -21.45 29.24
C MET A 34 12.05 -22.23 28.24
N VAL A 35 12.22 -23.55 28.15
CA VAL A 35 11.39 -24.39 27.28
C VAL A 35 9.91 -24.24 27.65
N LYS A 36 9.56 -24.29 28.94
CA LYS A 36 8.17 -24.07 29.40
C LYS A 36 7.65 -22.68 29.01
N ALA A 37 8.48 -21.66 29.12
CA ALA A 37 8.11 -20.28 28.76
C ALA A 37 7.95 -20.06 27.24
N LEU A 38 8.68 -20.81 26.41
CA LEU A 38 8.68 -20.70 24.94
C LEU A 38 7.84 -21.76 24.23
N SER A 39 7.03 -22.49 24.99
CA SER A 39 6.08 -23.49 24.49
C SER A 39 4.63 -23.01 24.61
N THR A 40 4.38 -21.69 24.66
CA THR A 40 2.99 -21.20 24.74
C THR A 40 2.23 -21.47 23.44
N ALA A 41 2.90 -21.31 22.28
CA ALA A 41 2.48 -21.76 20.97
C ALA A 41 3.02 -23.17 20.65
N SER A 42 2.92 -24.10 21.61
CA SER A 42 3.42 -25.50 21.50
C SER A 42 2.91 -26.30 20.31
N SER A 43 1.90 -25.80 19.60
CA SER A 43 1.31 -26.40 18.41
C SER A 43 1.31 -25.40 17.27
N ILE A 44 1.44 -25.92 16.05
CA ILE A 44 1.23 -25.17 14.80
C ILE A 44 -0.08 -24.37 14.85
N THR A 45 -1.12 -24.95 15.46
CA THR A 45 -2.44 -24.33 15.64
C THR A 45 -2.47 -23.13 16.58
N LYS A 46 -1.38 -22.78 17.27
CA LYS A 46 -1.35 -21.61 18.17
C LYS A 46 -0.61 -20.40 17.58
N LEU A 47 0.01 -20.55 16.41
CA LEU A 47 0.64 -19.45 15.67
C LEU A 47 -0.41 -18.67 14.86
N THR A 48 -1.29 -17.97 15.57
CA THR A 48 -2.34 -17.17 14.93
C THR A 48 -1.79 -15.88 14.30
N PRO A 49 -2.50 -15.26 13.33
CA PRO A 49 -2.17 -13.92 12.83
C PRO A 49 -1.98 -12.90 13.96
N ARG A 50 -2.84 -12.95 14.98
CA ARG A 50 -2.76 -12.10 16.18
C ARG A 50 -1.45 -12.32 16.96
N PHE A 51 -1.04 -13.57 17.16
CA PHE A 51 0.23 -13.89 17.80
C PHE A 51 1.40 -13.32 16.99
N LEU A 52 1.42 -13.53 15.67
CA LEU A 52 2.50 -13.06 14.80
C LEU A 52 2.63 -11.53 14.77
N ARG A 53 1.50 -10.81 14.80
CA ARG A 53 1.49 -9.33 14.88
C ARG A 53 2.01 -8.81 16.23
N ALA A 54 1.74 -9.52 17.32
CA ALA A 54 2.17 -9.15 18.67
C ALA A 54 3.59 -9.67 19.01
N TRP A 55 4.13 -10.59 18.22
CA TRP A 55 5.40 -11.24 18.51
C TRP A 55 6.56 -10.26 18.44
N SER A 56 7.41 -10.31 19.47
CA SER A 56 8.69 -9.58 19.47
C SER A 56 9.75 -10.43 20.14
N LEU A 57 10.99 -10.37 19.65
CA LEU A 57 12.11 -11.05 20.32
C LEU A 57 12.26 -10.57 21.78
N LYS A 58 11.97 -9.29 22.01
CA LYS A 58 12.08 -8.64 23.33
C LYS A 58 11.14 -9.29 24.35
N ASP A 59 9.87 -9.44 24.01
CA ASP A 59 8.87 -9.92 24.95
C ASP A 59 8.87 -11.45 25.01
N THR A 60 9.10 -12.12 23.88
CA THR A 60 9.07 -13.57 23.81
C THR A 60 10.33 -14.22 24.38
N VAL A 61 11.52 -13.66 24.14
CA VAL A 61 12.79 -14.32 24.51
C VAL A 61 13.61 -13.50 25.51
N VAL A 62 13.82 -12.20 25.27
CA VAL A 62 14.72 -11.37 26.10
C VAL A 62 14.22 -11.30 27.54
N ARG A 63 12.94 -10.95 27.73
CA ARG A 63 12.36 -10.79 29.07
C ARG A 63 12.34 -12.11 29.85
N PRO A 64 11.86 -13.24 29.29
CA PRO A 64 11.92 -14.53 29.97
C PRO A 64 13.35 -15.00 30.23
N ALA A 65 14.28 -14.83 29.30
CA ALA A 65 15.68 -15.26 29.48
C ALA A 65 16.37 -14.54 30.65
N ASN A 66 16.15 -13.23 30.80
CA ASN A 66 16.70 -12.47 31.92
C ASN A 66 16.11 -12.88 33.28
N LEU A 67 14.87 -13.38 33.30
CA LEU A 67 14.17 -13.79 34.52
C LEU A 67 14.46 -15.25 34.90
N LEU A 68 14.39 -16.15 33.92
CA LEU A 68 14.38 -17.61 34.10
C LEU A 68 15.73 -18.26 33.81
N ALA A 69 16.59 -17.61 33.03
CA ALA A 69 17.91 -18.13 32.66
C ALA A 69 19.05 -17.12 32.82
N PRO A 70 19.18 -16.45 33.99
CA PRO A 70 20.16 -15.39 34.20
C PRO A 70 21.60 -15.88 34.08
N ASP A 71 21.91 -17.12 34.44
CA ASP A 71 23.27 -17.65 34.35
C ASP A 71 23.63 -17.98 32.90
N VAL A 72 22.68 -18.51 32.12
CA VAL A 72 22.85 -18.71 30.67
C VAL A 72 23.13 -17.37 29.98
N VAL A 73 22.37 -16.32 30.32
CA VAL A 73 22.60 -14.96 29.79
C VAL A 73 24.00 -14.48 30.15
N LYS A 74 24.44 -14.61 31.41
CA LYS A 74 25.80 -14.20 31.83
C LYS A 74 26.91 -14.97 31.13
N ILE A 75 26.75 -16.29 30.98
CA ILE A 75 27.71 -17.16 30.30
C ILE A 75 27.83 -16.76 28.84
N LEU A 76 26.72 -16.67 28.11
CA LEU A 76 26.72 -16.30 26.69
C LEU A 76 27.19 -14.86 26.48
N PHE A 77 26.81 -13.93 27.37
CA PHE A 77 27.30 -12.56 27.32
C PHE A 77 28.82 -12.51 27.46
N SER A 78 29.38 -13.27 28.39
CA SER A 78 30.83 -13.37 28.61
C SER A 78 31.53 -14.03 27.41
N ALA A 79 30.90 -15.03 26.78
CA ALA A 79 31.45 -15.70 25.59
C ALA A 79 31.46 -14.79 24.35
N LEU A 80 30.43 -13.95 24.18
CA LEU A 80 30.28 -13.06 23.02
C LEU A 80 31.07 -11.75 23.14
N ASN A 81 31.59 -11.41 24.32
CA ASN A 81 32.26 -10.14 24.58
C ASN A 81 33.67 -10.32 25.12
N THR A 82 34.63 -9.62 24.51
CA THR A 82 35.98 -9.49 25.08
C THR A 82 36.06 -8.26 25.99
N LYS A 83 36.94 -8.30 26.99
CA LYS A 83 37.19 -7.16 27.90
C LYS A 83 37.54 -5.87 27.13
N GLN A 84 38.37 -5.98 26.08
CA GLN A 84 38.67 -4.85 25.19
C GLN A 84 37.46 -4.40 24.36
N GLY A 85 36.62 -5.34 23.91
CA GLY A 85 35.40 -5.05 23.16
C GLY A 85 34.40 -4.23 23.97
N LEU A 86 34.19 -4.58 25.24
CA LEU A 86 33.31 -3.83 26.16
C LEU A 86 33.81 -2.41 26.43
N ALA A 87 35.13 -2.23 26.55
CA ALA A 87 35.72 -0.90 26.82
C ALA A 87 35.67 0.05 25.61
N LYS A 88 35.72 -0.47 24.38
CA LYS A 88 35.86 0.35 23.15
C LYS A 88 34.54 0.51 22.36
N ASN A 89 33.59 -0.41 22.45
CA ASN A 89 32.37 -0.38 21.63
C ASN A 89 31.15 0.18 22.39
N LYS A 90 30.85 1.47 22.20
CA LYS A 90 29.67 2.15 22.77
C LYS A 90 28.35 1.96 21.98
N LYS A 91 28.34 1.22 20.86
CA LYS A 91 27.19 1.19 19.90
C LYS A 91 26.56 -0.19 19.61
N LYS A 92 26.92 -1.29 20.29
CA LYS A 92 26.46 -2.63 19.87
C LYS A 92 25.17 -3.11 20.56
N ILE A 93 24.02 -2.60 20.08
CA ILE A 93 22.69 -3.22 20.29
C ILE A 93 22.63 -4.63 19.66
N ARG A 94 23.40 -4.88 18.59
CA ARG A 94 23.39 -6.15 17.82
C ARG A 94 23.89 -7.39 18.58
N ILE A 95 24.75 -7.22 19.59
CA ILE A 95 25.26 -8.37 20.39
C ILE A 95 24.14 -8.96 21.26
N LEU A 96 23.23 -8.11 21.76
CA LEU A 96 22.08 -8.56 22.55
C LEU A 96 21.15 -9.44 21.70
N PHE A 97 20.86 -9.03 20.45
CA PHE A 97 20.05 -9.86 19.54
C PHE A 97 20.66 -11.24 19.29
N ALA A 98 21.96 -11.32 19.02
CA ALA A 98 22.63 -12.61 18.81
C ALA A 98 22.55 -13.51 20.04
N LEU A 99 22.80 -12.96 21.24
CA LEU A 99 22.72 -13.70 22.50
C LEU A 99 21.34 -14.32 22.70
N TYR A 100 20.28 -13.53 22.60
CA TYR A 100 18.93 -14.03 22.87
C TYR A 100 18.43 -14.97 21.77
N SER A 101 18.86 -14.77 20.51
CA SER A 101 18.60 -15.75 19.44
C SER A 101 19.29 -17.10 19.70
N ILE A 102 20.49 -17.13 20.31
CA ILE A 102 21.14 -18.39 20.71
C ILE A 102 20.34 -19.09 21.79
N ILE A 103 19.83 -18.35 22.79
CA ILE A 103 18.96 -18.92 23.83
C ILE A 103 17.69 -19.54 23.21
N GLY A 104 17.06 -18.82 22.26
CA GLY A 104 15.91 -19.33 21.51
C GLY A 104 16.22 -20.60 20.70
N GLN A 105 17.40 -20.68 20.07
CA GLN A 105 17.87 -21.88 19.38
C GLN A 105 18.05 -23.05 20.35
N ILE A 106 18.72 -22.84 21.48
CA ILE A 106 18.92 -23.90 22.49
C ILE A 106 17.58 -24.42 22.99
N ALA A 107 16.63 -23.55 23.35
CA ALA A 107 15.29 -23.95 23.79
C ALA A 107 14.55 -24.75 22.70
N SER A 108 14.63 -24.32 21.45
CA SER A 108 14.00 -24.99 20.30
C SER A 108 14.63 -26.37 20.00
N ARG A 109 15.91 -26.56 20.31
CA ARG A 109 16.60 -27.86 20.18
C ARG A 109 16.33 -28.79 21.36
N ARG A 110 16.10 -28.25 22.55
CA ARG A 110 15.71 -29.04 23.74
C ARG A 110 14.30 -29.59 23.63
N SER A 111 13.39 -28.90 22.93
CA SER A 111 12.03 -29.37 22.71
C SER A 111 11.51 -28.92 21.35
N GLN A 112 11.01 -29.87 20.56
CA GLN A 112 10.34 -29.57 19.29
C GLN A 112 9.04 -28.76 19.50
N ASN A 113 8.47 -28.78 20.70
CA ASN A 113 7.29 -28.00 21.09
C ASN A 113 7.63 -26.55 21.48
N CYS A 114 8.90 -26.15 21.50
CA CYS A 114 9.29 -24.75 21.63
C CYS A 114 9.21 -24.10 20.24
N SER A 115 8.08 -23.46 19.96
CA SER A 115 7.79 -22.86 18.65
C SER A 115 7.64 -21.35 18.71
N ASP A 116 7.64 -20.75 19.90
CA ASP A 116 7.43 -19.32 20.08
C ASP A 116 8.57 -18.49 19.47
N PHE A 117 9.77 -19.07 19.35
CA PHE A 117 10.89 -18.46 18.61
C PHE A 117 11.00 -19.00 17.18
N ALA A 118 11.17 -20.31 17.03
CA ALA A 118 11.46 -20.92 15.73
C ALA A 118 10.28 -20.83 14.74
N GLY A 119 9.03 -20.82 15.21
CA GLY A 119 7.83 -20.71 14.36
C GLY A 119 7.78 -19.39 13.59
N PRO A 120 7.74 -18.22 14.27
CA PRO A 120 7.79 -16.91 13.62
C PRO A 120 9.01 -16.73 12.72
N MET A 121 10.18 -17.22 13.13
CA MET A 121 11.38 -17.18 12.29
C MET A 121 11.22 -18.04 11.02
N THR A 122 10.57 -19.20 11.10
CA THR A 122 10.29 -20.05 9.93
C THR A 122 9.43 -19.32 8.91
N LEU A 123 8.32 -18.71 9.35
CA LEU A 123 7.43 -17.94 8.49
C LEU A 123 8.13 -16.70 7.91
N PHE A 124 8.99 -16.06 8.70
CA PHE A 124 9.83 -14.96 8.24
C PHE A 124 10.75 -15.41 7.10
N TRP A 125 11.53 -16.47 7.27
CA TRP A 125 12.46 -16.94 6.23
C TRP A 125 11.71 -17.41 4.98
N TRP A 126 10.63 -18.16 5.16
CA TRP A 126 9.80 -18.61 4.04
C TRP A 126 9.26 -17.43 3.23
N LYS A 127 8.71 -16.40 3.89
CA LYS A 127 8.21 -15.19 3.23
C LYS A 127 9.28 -14.46 2.42
N HIS A 128 10.55 -14.52 2.85
CA HIS A 128 11.67 -13.91 2.15
C HIS A 128 12.30 -14.82 1.08
N GLY A 129 11.61 -15.91 0.70
CA GLY A 129 12.03 -16.78 -0.40
C GLY A 129 13.11 -17.79 -0.02
N ALA A 130 13.25 -18.14 1.26
CA ALA A 130 14.16 -19.22 1.65
C ALA A 130 13.77 -20.53 0.96
N SER A 131 14.74 -21.16 0.28
CA SER A 131 14.53 -22.45 -0.36
C SER A 131 14.28 -23.55 0.69
N ARG A 132 13.78 -24.71 0.24
CA ARG A 132 13.64 -25.89 1.09
C ARG A 132 14.94 -26.23 1.79
N GLU A 133 16.04 -26.29 1.04
CA GLU A 133 17.37 -26.62 1.54
C GLU A 133 17.85 -25.58 2.57
N SER A 134 17.54 -24.30 2.32
CA SER A 134 17.88 -23.22 3.25
C SER A 134 17.14 -23.39 4.59
N LEU A 135 15.84 -23.72 4.57
CA LEU A 135 15.07 -23.98 5.78
C LEU A 135 15.54 -25.24 6.52
N GLU A 136 15.95 -26.30 5.82
CA GLU A 136 16.52 -27.49 6.44
C GLU A 136 17.86 -27.19 7.15
N VAL A 137 18.73 -26.36 6.54
CA VAL A 137 19.95 -25.87 7.20
C VAL A 137 19.61 -25.06 8.44
N LEU A 138 18.66 -24.12 8.34
CA LEU A 138 18.24 -23.28 9.47
C LEU A 138 17.59 -24.08 10.60
N GLN A 139 16.85 -25.15 10.28
CA GLN A 139 16.30 -26.07 11.26
C GLN A 139 17.40 -26.83 12.01
N ASN A 140 18.44 -27.26 11.31
CA ASN A 140 19.60 -27.90 11.93
C ASN A 140 20.34 -26.95 12.88
N LEU A 141 20.34 -25.65 12.59
CA LEU A 141 20.82 -24.60 13.49
C LEU A 141 19.83 -24.24 14.62
N GLY A 142 18.59 -24.73 14.57
CA GLY A 142 17.54 -24.40 15.55
C GLY A 142 16.92 -23.01 15.37
N LEU A 143 17.18 -22.36 14.23
CA LEU A 143 16.66 -21.02 13.89
C LEU A 143 15.26 -21.08 13.27
N SER A 144 14.87 -22.21 12.72
CA SER A 144 13.56 -22.45 12.12
C SER A 144 13.07 -23.87 12.43
N LYS A 145 11.86 -24.18 11.97
CA LYS A 145 11.31 -25.52 11.81
C LYS A 145 11.60 -26.00 10.37
N SER A 146 11.20 -27.24 10.09
CA SER A 146 11.34 -27.84 8.76
C SER A 146 10.50 -27.12 7.70
N PHE A 147 10.82 -27.37 6.43
CA PHE A 147 9.99 -26.88 5.32
C PHE A 147 8.54 -27.39 5.42
N ASP A 148 8.35 -28.67 5.76
CA ASP A 148 7.01 -29.24 5.92
C ASP A 148 6.24 -28.58 7.07
N SER A 149 6.93 -28.25 8.16
CA SER A 149 6.34 -27.47 9.25
C SER A 149 5.98 -26.06 8.79
N ALA A 150 6.79 -25.43 7.94
CA ALA A 150 6.49 -24.12 7.35
C ALA A 150 5.17 -24.16 6.56
N GLN A 151 4.99 -25.16 5.69
CA GLN A 151 3.75 -25.34 4.92
C GLN A 151 2.54 -25.57 5.82
N ALA A 152 2.67 -26.42 6.84
CA ALA A 152 1.60 -26.64 7.81
C ALA A 152 1.26 -25.38 8.63
N MET A 153 2.26 -24.58 9.01
CA MET A 153 2.06 -23.29 9.68
C MET A 153 1.37 -22.28 8.78
N ILE A 154 1.72 -22.21 7.49
CA ILE A 154 1.05 -21.33 6.52
C ILE A 154 -0.41 -21.73 6.36
N GLY A 155 -0.70 -23.02 6.22
CA GLY A 155 -2.07 -23.54 6.16
C GLY A 155 -2.88 -23.13 7.38
N SER A 156 -2.33 -23.35 8.58
CA SER A 156 -3.01 -22.95 9.83
C SER A 156 -3.21 -21.45 9.96
N VAL A 157 -2.23 -20.63 9.56
CA VAL A 157 -2.37 -19.16 9.55
C VAL A 157 -3.46 -18.74 8.56
N ALA A 158 -3.53 -19.36 7.39
CA ALA A 158 -4.56 -19.10 6.39
C ALA A 158 -5.96 -19.47 6.90
N ASP A 159 -6.10 -20.58 7.64
CA ASP A 159 -7.36 -20.97 8.28
C ASP A 159 -7.83 -19.91 9.28
N TYR A 160 -6.93 -19.42 10.14
CA TYR A 160 -7.24 -18.32 11.06
C TYR A 160 -7.61 -17.01 10.34
N CYS A 161 -6.97 -16.69 9.22
CA CYS A 161 -7.36 -15.53 8.41
C CYS A 161 -8.80 -15.68 7.87
N ILE A 162 -9.20 -16.88 7.46
CA ILE A 162 -10.58 -17.17 7.04
C ILE A 162 -11.55 -17.08 8.21
N GLU A 163 -11.20 -17.56 9.40
CA GLU A 163 -12.02 -17.43 10.60
C GLU A 163 -12.22 -15.95 10.99
N ASP A 164 -11.15 -15.15 10.98
CA ASP A 164 -11.20 -13.71 11.24
C ASP A 164 -12.07 -12.99 10.18
N ALA A 165 -11.93 -13.36 8.90
CA ALA A 165 -12.75 -12.84 7.81
C ALA A 165 -14.23 -13.21 7.96
N CYS A 166 -14.53 -14.45 8.35
CA CYS A 166 -15.89 -14.92 8.63
C CYS A 166 -16.53 -14.18 9.81
N ALA A 167 -15.75 -13.90 10.86
CA ALA A 167 -16.21 -13.16 12.02
C ALA A 167 -16.49 -11.69 11.67
N GLU A 168 -15.63 -11.06 10.88
CA GLU A 168 -15.82 -9.68 10.42
C GLU A 168 -17.01 -9.55 9.47
N ALA A 169 -17.18 -10.51 8.55
CA ALA A 169 -18.30 -10.53 7.59
C ALA A 169 -19.68 -10.51 8.29
N ARG A 170 -19.77 -11.13 9.46
CA ARG A 170 -20.99 -11.17 10.30
C ARG A 170 -21.02 -10.09 11.38
N SER A 171 -20.02 -9.21 11.40
CA SER A 171 -19.98 -8.12 12.36
C SER A 171 -20.97 -7.01 11.98
N PRO A 172 -21.41 -6.16 12.94
CA PRO A 172 -22.21 -4.99 12.64
C PRO A 172 -21.52 -3.99 11.71
N HIS A 173 -20.19 -4.11 11.53
CA HIS A 173 -19.43 -3.24 10.66
C HIS A 173 -19.66 -3.54 9.17
N GLY A 174 -20.03 -4.77 8.81
CA GLY A 174 -20.05 -5.22 7.43
C GLY A 174 -18.66 -5.24 6.77
N ILE A 175 -18.60 -5.76 5.54
CA ILE A 175 -17.36 -5.90 4.78
C ILE A 175 -17.51 -5.39 3.35
N MET A 176 -16.45 -4.78 2.83
CA MET A 176 -16.27 -4.49 1.42
C MET A 176 -15.24 -5.48 0.88
N ALA A 177 -15.63 -6.28 -0.12
CA ALA A 177 -14.69 -7.15 -0.81
C ALA A 177 -14.05 -6.41 -1.99
N ASN A 178 -12.75 -6.56 -2.14
CA ASN A 178 -11.99 -6.15 -3.31
C ASN A 178 -11.13 -7.33 -3.73
N TRP A 179 -10.99 -7.54 -5.02
CA TRP A 179 -10.17 -8.59 -5.56
C TRP A 179 -9.60 -8.16 -6.90
N ASP A 180 -8.45 -8.73 -7.24
CA ASP A 180 -7.77 -8.51 -8.51
C ASP A 180 -7.04 -9.80 -8.90
N ASN A 181 -6.61 -9.86 -10.14
CA ASN A 181 -5.91 -10.98 -10.74
C ASN A 181 -4.55 -11.21 -10.05
N VAL A 182 -4.26 -12.47 -9.77
CA VAL A 182 -2.91 -12.94 -9.48
C VAL A 182 -2.40 -13.76 -10.66
N ASN A 183 -1.13 -13.59 -11.00
CA ASN A 183 -0.45 -14.42 -11.99
C ASN A 183 0.80 -15.01 -11.36
N ILE A 184 0.83 -16.32 -11.15
CA ILE A 184 1.96 -17.03 -10.57
C ILE A 184 2.71 -17.74 -11.70
N SER A 185 3.92 -17.26 -12.01
CA SER A 185 4.80 -17.96 -12.93
C SER A 185 5.36 -19.22 -12.26
N THR A 186 5.22 -20.36 -12.93
CA THR A 186 5.73 -21.66 -12.49
C THR A 186 7.05 -22.02 -13.17
N SER A 187 7.54 -21.18 -14.10
CA SER A 187 8.75 -21.46 -14.89
C SER A 187 9.35 -20.18 -15.50
N ASP A 188 10.68 -20.07 -15.43
CA ASP A 188 11.45 -18.98 -16.06
C ASP A 188 11.91 -19.32 -17.49
N PHE A 189 11.62 -20.53 -17.98
CA PHE A 189 12.00 -20.94 -19.33
C PHE A 189 11.13 -20.25 -20.39
N VAL A 190 11.73 -19.78 -21.49
CA VAL A 190 11.04 -19.02 -22.55
C VAL A 190 10.21 -19.93 -23.48
N GLU A 191 10.60 -21.18 -23.68
CA GLU A 191 9.95 -22.10 -24.63
C GLU A 191 8.71 -22.80 -24.04
N GLN A 192 7.56 -22.72 -24.72
CA GLN A 192 6.38 -23.55 -24.38
C GLN A 192 6.50 -24.90 -25.08
N ARG A 193 6.31 -25.99 -24.34
CA ARG A 193 6.28 -27.34 -24.90
C ARG A 193 4.83 -27.78 -25.11
N SER A 194 4.54 -28.43 -26.23
CA SER A 194 3.23 -29.04 -26.47
C SER A 194 2.94 -30.07 -25.36
N GLY A 195 1.78 -29.97 -24.71
CA GLY A 195 1.39 -30.82 -23.58
C GLY A 195 2.07 -30.52 -22.24
N GLY A 196 2.87 -29.45 -22.14
CA GLY A 196 3.44 -29.00 -20.87
C GLY A 196 2.42 -28.26 -19.98
N PRO A 197 2.63 -28.21 -18.65
CA PRO A 197 1.77 -27.42 -17.76
C PRO A 197 1.80 -25.93 -18.14
N ALA A 198 0.71 -25.22 -17.84
CA ALA A 198 0.64 -23.78 -18.03
C ALA A 198 1.77 -23.09 -17.25
N LYS A 199 2.52 -22.22 -17.95
CA LYS A 199 3.65 -21.48 -17.35
C LYS A 199 3.22 -20.46 -16.32
N VAL A 200 2.03 -19.92 -16.50
CA VAL A 200 1.43 -18.96 -15.59
C VAL A 200 0.12 -19.58 -15.14
N GLN A 201 -0.03 -19.70 -13.84
CA GLN A 201 -1.31 -19.98 -13.23
C GLN A 201 -1.93 -18.64 -12.85
N SER A 202 -3.00 -18.28 -13.56
CA SER A 202 -3.81 -17.13 -13.21
C SER A 202 -4.81 -17.52 -12.12
N GLY A 203 -5.25 -16.53 -11.36
CA GLY A 203 -6.28 -16.67 -10.36
C GLY A 203 -6.70 -15.30 -9.84
N THR A 204 -7.41 -15.28 -8.72
CA THR A 204 -7.93 -14.06 -8.13
C THR A 204 -7.58 -14.02 -6.64
N TYR A 205 -7.06 -12.89 -6.17
CA TYR A 205 -6.73 -12.69 -4.76
C TYR A 205 -7.69 -11.71 -4.09
N PRO A 206 -8.59 -12.18 -3.21
CA PRO A 206 -9.55 -11.31 -2.55
C PRO A 206 -9.06 -10.82 -1.18
N ILE A 207 -9.36 -9.56 -0.89
CA ILE A 207 -9.15 -8.91 0.39
C ILE A 207 -10.45 -8.24 0.81
N LEU A 208 -10.88 -8.51 2.05
CA LEU A 208 -12.03 -7.84 2.64
C LEU A 208 -11.55 -6.67 3.49
N TYR A 209 -12.32 -5.59 3.48
CA TYR A 209 -12.11 -4.41 4.28
C TYR A 209 -13.31 -4.16 5.18
N ARG A 210 -13.05 -3.75 6.42
CA ARG A 210 -14.11 -3.26 7.31
C ARG A 210 -14.71 -1.97 6.74
N ILE A 211 -16.05 -1.91 6.65
CA ILE A 211 -16.74 -0.68 6.23
C ILE A 211 -16.73 0.33 7.39
N ARG A 212 -16.45 1.60 7.07
CA ARG A 212 -16.54 2.71 8.02
C ARG A 212 -17.97 3.23 8.04
N ASN A 213 -18.58 3.32 9.23
CA ASN A 213 -19.94 3.83 9.42
C ASN A 213 -21.00 3.12 8.54
N PRO A 214 -21.12 1.79 8.62
CA PRO A 214 -22.08 1.08 7.79
C PRO A 214 -23.52 1.49 8.13
N ASN A 215 -24.36 1.50 7.10
CA ASN A 215 -25.80 1.53 7.27
C ASN A 215 -26.41 0.32 6.57
N PRO A 216 -26.66 -0.79 7.28
CA PRO A 216 -27.21 -2.01 6.69
C PRO A 216 -28.53 -1.78 5.92
N ALA A 217 -29.36 -0.83 6.35
CA ALA A 217 -30.61 -0.49 5.65
C ALA A 217 -30.37 0.14 4.28
N ALA A 218 -29.31 0.95 4.14
CA ALA A 218 -28.93 1.56 2.86
C ALA A 218 -28.33 0.54 1.88
N MET A 219 -27.75 -0.55 2.40
CA MET A 219 -27.07 -1.56 1.60
C MET A 219 -27.93 -2.81 1.33
N ALA A 220 -29.21 -2.79 1.71
CA ALA A 220 -30.14 -3.88 1.47
C ALA A 220 -30.49 -4.02 -0.02
N ILE A 221 -30.31 -5.22 -0.58
CA ILE A 221 -30.47 -5.49 -2.02
C ILE A 221 -31.90 -5.20 -2.51
N GLY A 222 -32.93 -5.65 -1.78
CA GLY A 222 -34.32 -5.48 -2.20
C GLY A 222 -34.69 -4.02 -2.48
N PRO A 223 -34.52 -3.11 -1.50
CA PRO A 223 -34.72 -1.67 -1.71
C PRO A 223 -33.84 -1.06 -2.81
N LEU A 224 -32.58 -1.50 -2.95
CA LEU A 224 -31.69 -1.03 -4.01
C LEU A 224 -32.23 -1.40 -5.40
N LEU A 225 -32.68 -2.64 -5.59
CA LEU A 225 -33.28 -3.11 -6.85
C LEU A 225 -34.57 -2.35 -7.17
N ALA A 226 -35.45 -2.17 -6.18
CA ALA A 226 -36.69 -1.41 -6.36
C ALA A 226 -36.42 0.05 -6.77
N ARG A 227 -35.42 0.71 -6.16
CA ARG A 227 -35.02 2.06 -6.58
C ARG A 227 -34.41 2.06 -7.98
N ALA A 228 -33.57 1.08 -8.32
CA ALA A 228 -32.97 0.95 -9.64
C ALA A 228 -34.01 0.79 -10.76
N GLU A 229 -35.12 0.08 -10.50
CA GLU A 229 -36.23 -0.07 -11.45
C GLU A 229 -36.98 1.24 -11.73
N THR A 230 -37.04 2.14 -10.74
CA THR A 230 -37.76 3.42 -10.84
C THR A 230 -36.86 4.64 -11.05
N ALA A 231 -35.54 4.46 -11.04
CA ALA A 231 -34.59 5.55 -11.08
C ALA A 231 -34.64 6.28 -12.44
N PRO A 232 -34.62 7.62 -12.46
CA PRO A 232 -34.57 8.36 -13.71
C PRO A 232 -33.22 8.18 -14.41
N ASP A 233 -33.19 8.50 -15.70
CA ASP A 233 -31.94 8.63 -16.45
C ASP A 233 -31.11 9.82 -15.93
N LEU A 234 -29.79 9.77 -16.09
CA LEU A 234 -28.91 10.89 -15.80
C LEU A 234 -29.15 12.04 -16.79
N GLU A 235 -29.35 13.25 -16.27
CA GLU A 235 -29.35 14.46 -17.09
C GLU A 235 -27.93 15.03 -17.19
N PHE A 236 -27.43 15.30 -18.40
CA PHE A 236 -26.04 15.72 -18.59
C PHE A 236 -25.68 17.01 -17.80
N ASN A 237 -26.47 18.07 -17.93
CA ASN A 237 -26.15 19.37 -17.31
C ASN A 237 -26.34 19.37 -15.79
N HIS A 238 -27.29 18.60 -15.27
CA HIS A 238 -27.62 18.56 -13.86
C HIS A 238 -26.80 17.49 -13.11
N ASP A 239 -26.60 16.33 -13.73
CA ASP A 239 -26.02 15.18 -13.07
C ASP A 239 -24.58 14.86 -13.46
N VAL A 240 -24.21 15.09 -14.71
CA VAL A 240 -22.86 14.73 -15.21
C VAL A 240 -21.90 15.90 -15.09
N CYS A 241 -22.31 17.11 -15.45
CA CYS A 241 -21.48 18.28 -15.27
C CYS A 241 -21.23 18.57 -13.78
N PRO A 242 -19.99 18.88 -13.36
CA PRO A 242 -19.73 19.29 -11.99
C PRO A 242 -20.58 20.50 -11.62
N THR A 243 -21.15 20.49 -10.42
CA THR A 243 -21.86 21.64 -9.87
C THR A 243 -20.90 22.83 -9.68
N LEU A 244 -21.44 24.02 -9.41
CA LEU A 244 -20.62 25.20 -9.10
C LEU A 244 -19.69 24.94 -7.91
N GLU A 245 -20.20 24.32 -6.84
CA GLU A 245 -19.41 23.97 -5.67
C GLU A 245 -18.27 22.99 -6.02
N GLN A 246 -18.58 21.91 -6.73
CA GLN A 246 -17.58 20.94 -7.18
C GLN A 246 -16.51 21.59 -8.06
N SER A 247 -16.93 22.45 -9.00
CA SER A 247 -16.01 23.20 -9.86
C SER A 247 -15.09 24.11 -9.05
N MET A 248 -15.60 24.79 -8.03
CA MET A 248 -14.80 25.64 -7.14
C MET A 248 -13.80 24.81 -6.32
N ASN A 249 -14.19 23.63 -5.83
CA ASN A 249 -13.31 22.75 -5.08
C ASN A 249 -12.17 22.21 -5.95
N ILE A 250 -12.49 21.73 -7.17
CA ILE A 250 -11.51 21.28 -8.15
C ILE A 250 -10.52 22.40 -8.47
N TYR A 251 -11.03 23.61 -8.73
CA TYR A 251 -10.19 24.77 -9.00
C TYR A 251 -9.23 25.09 -7.84
N CYS A 252 -9.74 25.09 -6.60
CA CYS A 252 -8.91 25.30 -5.41
C CYS A 252 -7.80 24.26 -5.29
N ASN A 253 -8.09 23.00 -5.63
CA ASN A 253 -7.10 21.93 -5.57
C ASN A 253 -6.07 22.00 -6.70
N PHE A 254 -6.46 22.38 -7.92
CA PHE A 254 -5.50 22.65 -8.99
C PHE A 254 -4.56 23.80 -8.63
N ARG A 255 -5.10 24.85 -8.02
CA ARG A 255 -4.32 25.97 -7.49
C ARG A 255 -3.33 25.52 -6.42
N ALA A 256 -3.77 24.70 -5.47
CA ALA A 256 -2.90 24.12 -4.45
C ALA A 256 -1.77 23.28 -5.07
N TYR A 257 -2.05 22.53 -6.15
CA TYR A 257 -1.03 21.78 -6.88
C TYR A 257 0.02 22.70 -7.51
N ILE A 258 -0.40 23.79 -8.17
CA ILE A 258 0.50 24.79 -8.77
C ILE A 258 1.42 25.42 -7.72
N VAL A 259 0.87 25.78 -6.57
CA VAL A 259 1.66 26.34 -5.46
C VAL A 259 2.62 25.30 -4.89
N ARG A 260 2.18 24.05 -4.75
CA ARG A 260 3.02 22.95 -4.27
C ARG A 260 4.21 22.69 -5.20
N THR A 261 4.02 22.74 -6.52
CA THR A 261 5.12 22.61 -7.49
C THR A 261 6.17 23.70 -7.28
N LEU A 262 5.76 24.96 -7.07
CA LEU A 262 6.68 26.05 -6.73
C LEU A 262 7.47 25.73 -5.46
N CYS A 263 6.78 25.38 -4.37
CA CYS A 263 7.38 25.10 -3.05
C CYS A 263 8.34 23.90 -3.08
N ARG A 264 8.06 22.90 -3.92
CA ARG A 264 8.87 21.68 -4.00
C ARG A 264 10.21 21.89 -4.71
N TYR A 265 10.23 22.71 -5.75
CA TYR A 265 11.40 22.81 -6.65
C TYR A 265 12.18 24.12 -6.53
N ASN A 266 11.69 25.12 -5.79
CA ASN A 266 12.35 26.42 -5.66
C ASN A 266 12.69 26.74 -4.20
N LYS A 267 13.97 26.98 -3.96
CA LYS A 267 14.47 27.42 -2.66
C LYS A 267 13.91 28.80 -2.31
N GLY A 268 13.55 29.00 -1.04
CA GLY A 268 12.92 30.21 -0.52
C GLY A 268 11.39 30.13 -0.43
N PHE A 269 10.78 29.03 -0.86
CA PHE A 269 9.33 28.79 -0.77
C PHE A 269 8.96 27.64 0.19
N GLU A 270 9.92 27.04 0.89
CA GLU A 270 9.70 25.86 1.73
C GLU A 270 8.66 26.11 2.83
N ASP A 271 8.70 27.30 3.45
CA ASP A 271 7.81 27.66 4.57
C ASP A 271 6.33 27.77 4.13
N TYR A 272 6.06 28.10 2.86
CA TYR A 272 4.71 28.22 2.32
C TYR A 272 3.97 26.89 2.25
N SER A 273 4.73 25.77 2.21
CA SER A 273 4.14 24.43 2.21
C SER A 273 3.36 24.10 3.49
N SER A 274 3.54 24.88 4.56
CA SER A 274 2.82 24.72 5.83
C SER A 274 1.60 25.63 5.99
N ILE A 275 1.40 26.58 5.07
CA ILE A 275 0.35 27.59 5.18
C ILE A 275 -0.99 26.99 4.75
N SER A 276 -1.97 26.98 5.65
CA SER A 276 -3.28 26.36 5.44
C SER A 276 -4.02 26.89 4.20
N ALA A 277 -3.95 28.20 3.92
CA ALA A 277 -4.60 28.81 2.76
C ALA A 277 -4.04 28.34 1.40
N LEU A 278 -2.86 27.73 1.39
CA LEU A 278 -2.17 27.23 0.20
C LEU A 278 -2.30 25.70 0.04
N GLN A 279 -2.98 25.03 0.97
CA GLN A 279 -3.16 23.58 0.94
C GLN A 279 -4.37 23.16 0.11
N PHE A 280 -4.43 21.87 -0.21
CA PHE A 280 -5.60 21.24 -0.79
C PHE A 280 -6.81 21.41 0.12
N LEU A 281 -7.98 21.63 -0.47
CA LEU A 281 -9.25 21.70 0.23
C LEU A 281 -9.76 20.27 0.46
N PRO A 282 -9.78 19.77 1.71
CA PRO A 282 -10.36 18.46 2.00
C PRO A 282 -11.86 18.49 1.75
N ARG A 283 -12.40 17.38 1.24
CA ARG A 283 -13.85 17.17 1.08
C ARG A 283 -14.34 16.18 2.12
N ARG A 284 -13.88 14.94 2.03
CA ARG A 284 -14.22 13.85 2.95
C ARG A 284 -13.00 12.94 3.17
N PRO A 285 -11.93 13.46 3.80
CA PRO A 285 -10.76 12.65 4.11
C PRO A 285 -11.09 11.58 5.16
N LEU A 286 -10.29 10.51 5.16
CA LEU A 286 -10.25 9.60 6.29
C LEU A 286 -9.74 10.34 7.55
N PRO A 287 -10.16 9.93 8.77
CA PRO A 287 -9.69 10.56 10.00
C PRO A 287 -8.19 10.39 10.16
N ASP A 288 -7.55 11.36 10.83
CA ASP A 288 -6.12 11.27 11.14
C ASP A 288 -5.80 9.99 11.92
N GLY A 289 -4.78 9.27 11.45
CA GLY A 289 -4.35 8.01 12.05
C GLY A 289 -5.27 6.81 11.79
N TYR A 290 -6.29 6.95 10.92
CA TYR A 290 -7.13 5.83 10.52
C TYR A 290 -6.31 4.76 9.79
N ILE A 291 -6.50 3.50 10.16
CA ILE A 291 -5.87 2.35 9.54
C ILE A 291 -6.97 1.44 9.03
N THR A 292 -6.99 1.19 7.73
CA THR A 292 -7.93 0.23 7.12
C THR A 292 -7.65 -1.17 7.64
N HIS A 293 -8.68 -1.80 8.22
CA HIS A 293 -8.61 -3.19 8.65
C HIS A 293 -8.80 -4.11 7.44
N GLN A 294 -7.87 -5.05 7.26
CA GLN A 294 -7.82 -5.96 6.12
C GLN A 294 -7.94 -7.42 6.59
N PHE A 295 -8.78 -8.18 5.90
CA PHE A 295 -9.04 -9.59 6.15
C PHE A 295 -8.84 -10.34 4.84
N PRO A 296 -7.61 -10.81 4.56
CA PRO A 296 -7.35 -11.58 3.36
C PRO A 296 -8.07 -12.93 3.44
N VAL A 297 -8.66 -13.34 2.32
CA VAL A 297 -9.22 -14.69 2.17
C VAL A 297 -8.32 -15.53 1.27
N ARG A 298 -8.69 -16.79 1.00
CA ARG A 298 -7.84 -17.71 0.24
C ARG A 298 -7.82 -17.28 -1.23
N LEU A 299 -6.64 -17.48 -1.81
CA LEU A 299 -6.45 -17.32 -3.24
C LEU A 299 -7.33 -18.31 -4.00
N SER A 300 -8.02 -17.80 -5.02
CA SER A 300 -8.84 -18.60 -5.91
C SER A 300 -8.12 -18.86 -7.23
N THR A 301 -8.30 -20.05 -7.82
CA THR A 301 -7.83 -20.34 -9.19
C THR A 301 -8.83 -19.91 -10.25
N ILE A 302 -9.88 -19.18 -9.85
CA ILE A 302 -10.89 -18.65 -10.76
C ILE A 302 -10.35 -17.37 -11.40
N GLU A 303 -10.43 -17.30 -12.72
CA GLU A 303 -10.10 -16.09 -13.49
C GLU A 303 -11.32 -15.17 -13.59
N GLU A 304 -11.12 -13.87 -13.32
CA GLU A 304 -12.17 -12.84 -13.38
C GLU A 304 -12.24 -12.10 -14.72
N ASN A 305 -11.71 -12.68 -15.80
CA ASN A 305 -11.65 -12.04 -17.12
C ASN A 305 -12.98 -12.04 -17.89
N SER A 306 -14.05 -12.57 -17.29
CA SER A 306 -15.37 -12.70 -17.90
C SER A 306 -16.48 -12.51 -16.86
N ILE A 307 -17.71 -12.24 -17.32
CA ILE A 307 -18.88 -12.14 -16.43
C ILE A 307 -19.08 -13.43 -15.62
N PRO A 308 -19.08 -14.64 -16.22
CA PRO A 308 -19.18 -15.89 -15.44
C PRO A 308 -18.02 -16.07 -14.46
N GLY A 309 -16.80 -15.66 -14.85
CA GLY A 309 -15.64 -15.69 -13.97
C GLY A 309 -15.82 -14.81 -12.72
N ASN A 310 -16.28 -13.58 -12.91
CA ASN A 310 -16.60 -12.66 -11.80
C ASN A 310 -17.68 -13.23 -10.87
N LEU A 311 -18.74 -13.81 -11.44
CA LEU A 311 -19.79 -14.47 -10.65
C LEU A 311 -19.24 -15.66 -9.85
N ALA A 312 -18.35 -16.46 -10.45
CA ALA A 312 -17.72 -17.59 -9.78
C ALA A 312 -16.76 -17.15 -8.66
N VAL A 313 -15.98 -16.08 -8.86
CA VAL A 313 -15.15 -15.47 -7.80
C VAL A 313 -16.03 -15.01 -6.64
N HIS A 314 -17.15 -14.36 -6.96
CA HIS A 314 -18.11 -13.91 -5.97
C HIS A 314 -18.69 -15.07 -5.15
N GLU A 315 -19.16 -16.14 -5.82
CA GLU A 315 -19.65 -17.35 -5.14
C GLU A 315 -18.56 -18.00 -4.27
N ASP A 316 -17.33 -18.07 -4.77
CA ASP A 316 -16.20 -18.60 -4.00
C ASP A 316 -15.94 -17.79 -2.73
N ILE A 317 -15.84 -16.47 -2.83
CA ILE A 317 -15.59 -15.60 -1.66
C ILE A 317 -16.73 -15.70 -0.65
N PHE A 318 -17.95 -15.36 -1.06
CA PHE A 318 -19.03 -15.13 -0.10
C PHE A 318 -19.73 -16.41 0.35
N ILE A 319 -19.92 -17.37 -0.55
CA ILE A 319 -20.66 -18.61 -0.25
C ILE A 319 -19.69 -19.71 0.20
N THR A 320 -18.62 -19.96 -0.55
CA THR A 320 -17.71 -21.09 -0.25
C THR A 320 -16.78 -20.77 0.92
N GLN A 321 -16.07 -19.64 0.86
CA GLN A 321 -15.04 -19.30 1.85
C GLN A 321 -15.64 -18.68 3.12
N LEU A 322 -16.51 -17.67 2.98
CA LEU A 322 -17.12 -16.98 4.13
C LEU A 322 -18.37 -17.67 4.70
N ARG A 323 -18.95 -18.63 3.95
CA ARG A 323 -20.14 -19.39 4.34
C ARG A 323 -21.33 -18.49 4.68
N LEU A 324 -21.51 -17.43 3.90
CA LEU A 324 -22.67 -16.55 4.01
C LEU A 324 -23.85 -17.15 3.25
N THR A 325 -25.04 -16.93 3.79
CA THR A 325 -26.31 -17.21 3.14
C THR A 325 -26.72 -16.04 2.24
N SER A 326 -27.63 -16.28 1.29
CA SER A 326 -28.13 -15.22 0.40
C SER A 326 -28.77 -14.04 1.15
N ALA A 327 -29.29 -14.26 2.35
CA ALA A 327 -29.87 -13.22 3.19
C ALA A 327 -28.82 -12.34 3.91
N GLU A 328 -27.58 -12.80 4.00
CA GLU A 328 -26.45 -12.08 4.61
C GLU A 328 -25.63 -11.30 3.58
N LEU A 329 -25.94 -11.44 2.29
CA LEU A 329 -25.23 -10.75 1.21
C LEU A 329 -25.65 -9.28 1.15
N ILE A 330 -24.66 -8.41 1.28
CA ILE A 330 -24.81 -6.95 1.20
C ILE A 330 -23.90 -6.47 0.06
N PHE A 331 -24.47 -5.76 -0.92
CA PHE A 331 -23.74 -5.30 -2.09
C PHE A 331 -23.73 -3.79 -2.23
N GLN A 332 -22.53 -3.24 -2.34
CA GLN A 332 -22.30 -1.92 -2.91
C GLN A 332 -21.04 -2.02 -3.78
N LEU A 333 -21.20 -1.78 -5.08
CA LEU A 333 -20.09 -1.81 -6.03
C LEU A 333 -19.29 -0.52 -5.92
N GLY A 334 -17.97 -0.62 -6.01
CA GLY A 334 -17.06 0.52 -6.03
C GLY A 334 -16.21 0.52 -7.30
N ILE A 335 -15.75 1.69 -7.71
CA ILE A 335 -14.81 1.80 -8.83
C ILE A 335 -13.39 1.44 -8.38
N GLY A 336 -12.69 0.62 -9.17
CA GLY A 336 -11.27 0.34 -8.96
C GLY A 336 -10.42 1.57 -9.27
N LEU A 337 -10.13 2.41 -8.26
CA LEU A 337 -9.44 3.70 -8.44
C LEU A 337 -8.04 3.57 -9.07
N PHE A 338 -7.34 2.46 -8.83
CA PHE A 338 -6.08 2.16 -9.51
C PHE A 338 -6.29 2.00 -11.02
N HIS A 339 -7.25 1.17 -11.44
CA HIS A 339 -7.56 0.96 -12.86
C HIS A 339 -8.11 2.23 -13.52
N LEU A 340 -8.92 3.01 -12.79
CA LEU A 340 -9.35 4.33 -13.24
C LEU A 340 -8.15 5.21 -13.58
N CYS A 341 -7.18 5.34 -12.66
CA CYS A 341 -5.98 6.15 -12.88
C CYS A 341 -5.11 5.58 -14.00
N LEU A 342 -4.92 4.27 -14.06
CA LEU A 342 -4.16 3.57 -15.10
C LEU A 342 -4.70 3.89 -16.50
N ASN A 343 -6.01 3.76 -16.67
CA ASN A 343 -6.65 4.00 -17.95
C ASN A 343 -6.74 5.48 -18.27
N LEU A 344 -6.84 6.35 -17.27
CA LEU A 344 -6.81 7.80 -17.47
C LEU A 344 -5.47 8.24 -18.07
N ILE A 345 -4.34 7.77 -17.53
CA ILE A 345 -3.02 8.14 -18.06
C ILE A 345 -2.77 7.54 -19.46
N TRP A 346 -3.33 6.37 -19.76
CA TRP A 346 -3.27 5.80 -21.12
C TRP A 346 -4.17 6.57 -22.10
N ALA A 347 -5.35 7.02 -21.67
CA ALA A 347 -6.23 7.87 -22.46
C ALA A 347 -5.55 9.20 -22.79
N ILE A 348 -4.93 9.85 -21.81
CA ILE A 348 -4.15 11.08 -22.00
C ILE A 348 -2.95 10.84 -22.90
N LEU A 349 -2.22 9.74 -22.71
CA LEU A 349 -1.13 9.37 -23.60
C LEU A 349 -1.61 9.24 -25.05
N HIS A 350 -2.76 8.62 -25.27
CA HIS A 350 -3.34 8.48 -26.61
C HIS A 350 -3.71 9.83 -27.23
N SER A 351 -4.42 10.68 -26.47
CA SER A 351 -4.91 11.97 -26.94
C SER A 351 -3.80 13.01 -27.19
N HIS A 352 -2.75 13.00 -26.37
CA HIS A 352 -1.67 14.00 -26.41
C HIS A 352 -0.36 13.48 -27.02
N ARG A 353 -0.36 12.26 -27.57
CA ARG A 353 0.86 11.60 -28.07
C ARG A 353 1.66 12.47 -29.03
N GLY A 354 0.98 12.97 -30.06
CA GLY A 354 1.57 13.69 -31.19
C GLY A 354 2.75 12.96 -31.83
N HIS A 355 3.57 13.73 -32.55
CA HIS A 355 4.83 13.29 -33.17
C HIS A 355 5.98 14.00 -32.47
N GLU A 356 7.17 13.39 -32.43
CA GLU A 356 8.38 13.94 -31.80
C GLU A 356 8.76 15.35 -32.25
N THR A 357 8.41 15.72 -33.47
CA THR A 357 8.70 17.03 -34.06
C THR A 357 7.66 18.10 -33.72
N ILE A 358 6.55 17.71 -33.07
CA ILE A 358 5.48 18.63 -32.67
C ILE A 358 5.75 19.06 -31.24
N GLU A 359 6.25 20.27 -31.07
CA GLU A 359 6.43 20.89 -29.76
C GLU A 359 5.09 20.95 -28.99
N GLY A 360 5.14 20.68 -27.69
CA GLY A 360 3.95 20.56 -26.84
C GLY A 360 3.27 19.18 -26.85
N SER A 361 3.73 18.23 -27.69
CA SER A 361 3.26 16.84 -27.64
C SER A 361 4.00 16.00 -26.59
N LEU A 362 3.38 14.91 -26.13
CA LEU A 362 4.04 13.98 -25.20
C LEU A 362 5.26 13.30 -25.83
N SER A 363 5.24 12.98 -27.12
CA SER A 363 6.40 12.37 -27.80
C SER A 363 7.60 13.32 -27.82
N PHE A 364 7.36 14.62 -28.03
CA PHE A 364 8.40 15.65 -27.89
C PHE A 364 8.98 15.67 -26.47
N PHE A 365 8.13 15.75 -25.43
CA PHE A 365 8.60 15.78 -24.05
C PHE A 365 9.33 14.50 -23.64
N PHE A 366 8.91 13.32 -24.13
CA PHE A 366 9.61 12.07 -23.86
C PHE A 366 11.03 12.05 -24.44
N ILE A 367 11.27 12.69 -25.58
CA ILE A 367 12.62 12.83 -26.13
C ILE A 367 13.45 13.79 -25.28
N VAL A 368 12.89 14.95 -24.94
CA VAL A 368 13.56 15.94 -24.08
C VAL A 368 13.95 15.34 -22.73
N LEU A 369 13.12 14.46 -22.16
CA LEU A 369 13.35 13.80 -20.88
C LEU A 369 14.07 12.44 -20.99
N GLU A 370 14.50 12.03 -22.19
CA GLU A 370 15.17 10.76 -22.48
C GLU A 370 14.36 9.51 -22.04
N LYS A 371 13.04 9.56 -22.19
CA LYS A 371 12.08 8.49 -21.83
C LYS A 371 11.65 7.63 -23.02
N ALA A 372 12.62 7.09 -23.78
CA ALA A 372 12.38 6.37 -25.03
C ALA A 372 11.41 5.15 -24.93
N ARG A 373 11.25 4.55 -23.74
CA ARG A 373 10.41 3.35 -23.53
C ARG A 373 8.92 3.63 -23.30
N LEU A 374 8.49 4.89 -23.31
CA LEU A 374 7.09 5.27 -23.06
C LEU A 374 6.24 5.39 -24.34
N GLY A 375 6.82 5.14 -25.52
CA GLY A 375 6.09 5.10 -26.79
C GLY A 375 5.21 3.85 -27.00
N GLY A 376 5.05 2.98 -26.01
CA GLY A 376 4.14 1.83 -26.12
C GLY A 376 2.66 2.24 -26.20
N LYS A 377 1.77 1.30 -26.54
CA LYS A 377 0.32 1.51 -26.40
C LYS A 377 -0.09 1.52 -24.92
N HIS A 378 0.45 0.58 -24.14
CA HIS A 378 0.24 0.47 -22.70
C HIS A 378 1.62 0.37 -22.01
N PRO A 379 2.34 1.49 -21.85
CA PRO A 379 3.56 1.51 -21.07
C PRO A 379 3.30 1.15 -19.60
N ASP A 380 4.36 0.75 -18.90
CA ASP A 380 4.33 0.55 -17.45
C ASP A 380 3.72 1.76 -16.72
N TYR A 381 2.77 1.48 -15.83
CA TYR A 381 1.99 2.48 -15.10
C TYR A 381 2.87 3.48 -14.36
N HIS A 382 3.79 2.98 -13.54
CA HIS A 382 4.60 3.81 -12.66
C HIS A 382 5.56 4.68 -13.47
N SER A 383 6.16 4.11 -14.50
CA SER A 383 7.07 4.82 -15.40
C SER A 383 6.36 5.93 -16.18
N LEU A 384 5.15 5.65 -16.69
CA LEU A 384 4.36 6.65 -17.41
C LEU A 384 3.87 7.76 -16.48
N LEU A 385 3.24 7.41 -15.34
CA LEU A 385 2.74 8.40 -14.39
C LEU A 385 3.86 9.32 -13.90
N ALA A 386 5.02 8.77 -13.56
CA ALA A 386 6.17 9.57 -13.12
C ALA A 386 6.63 10.56 -14.21
N ALA A 387 6.67 10.13 -15.47
CA ALA A 387 7.04 11.02 -16.58
C ALA A 387 5.98 12.11 -16.81
N LEU A 388 4.69 11.76 -16.78
CA LEU A 388 3.60 12.73 -16.93
C LEU A 388 3.61 13.79 -15.81
N MET A 389 3.82 13.38 -14.56
CA MET A 389 3.93 14.32 -13.44
C MET A 389 5.19 15.19 -13.54
N GLN A 390 6.30 14.64 -14.02
CA GLN A 390 7.51 15.43 -14.28
C GLN A 390 7.30 16.48 -15.38
N ILE A 391 6.56 16.13 -16.44
CA ILE A 391 6.17 17.06 -17.51
C ILE A 391 5.28 18.17 -16.94
N LEU A 392 4.22 17.81 -16.19
CA LEU A 392 3.33 18.78 -15.55
C LEU A 392 4.12 19.73 -14.65
N ASP A 393 4.98 19.21 -13.77
CA ASP A 393 5.79 20.02 -12.87
C ASP A 393 6.70 20.99 -13.64
N GLY A 394 7.34 20.53 -14.72
CA GLY A 394 8.16 21.37 -15.59
C GLY A 394 7.37 22.50 -16.26
N LEU A 395 6.19 22.18 -16.80
CA LEU A 395 5.31 23.14 -17.45
C LEU A 395 4.77 24.19 -16.47
N LEU A 396 4.39 23.78 -15.26
CA LEU A 396 3.93 24.70 -14.22
C LEU A 396 5.06 25.62 -13.72
N LEU A 397 6.29 25.12 -13.63
CA LEU A 397 7.46 25.94 -13.29
C LEU A 397 7.76 26.99 -14.37
N ASP A 398 7.56 26.63 -15.64
CA ASP A 398 7.69 27.59 -16.73
C ASP A 398 6.58 28.65 -16.68
N ALA A 399 5.33 28.25 -16.45
CA ALA A 399 4.22 29.18 -16.24
C ALA A 399 4.48 30.13 -15.05
N TRP A 400 5.06 29.65 -13.95
CA TRP A 400 5.51 30.51 -12.85
C TRP A 400 6.53 31.55 -13.29
N ARG A 401 7.50 31.19 -14.14
CA ARG A 401 8.51 32.14 -14.65
C ARG A 401 7.85 33.23 -15.49
N LEU A 402 6.85 32.87 -16.30
CA LEU A 402 6.13 33.82 -17.15
C LEU A 402 5.24 34.77 -16.35
N GLU A 403 4.54 34.26 -15.32
CA GLU A 403 3.47 35.00 -14.63
C GLU A 403 3.91 35.77 -13.37
N CYS A 404 5.06 35.41 -12.76
CA CYS A 404 5.51 36.03 -11.50
C CYS A 404 6.07 37.46 -11.66
N GLY A 405 6.27 37.94 -12.89
CA GLY A 405 6.79 39.28 -13.18
C GLY A 405 8.26 39.51 -12.77
N SER A 406 8.97 38.45 -12.36
CA SER A 406 10.39 38.48 -12.01
C SER A 406 11.23 37.79 -13.09
N THR A 407 12.49 38.18 -13.25
CA THR A 407 13.39 37.57 -14.25
C THR A 407 13.71 36.11 -13.96
N THR A 408 13.66 35.69 -12.70
CA THR A 408 13.87 34.31 -12.26
C THR A 408 13.00 34.00 -11.04
N LEU A 409 12.72 32.71 -10.80
CA LEU A 409 11.99 32.28 -9.60
C LEU A 409 12.78 32.56 -8.31
N SER A 410 14.11 32.57 -8.35
CA SER A 410 14.94 32.98 -7.21
C SER A 410 14.83 34.47 -6.90
N ALA A 411 14.73 35.32 -7.94
CA ALA A 411 14.47 36.74 -7.75
C ALA A 411 13.06 36.96 -7.17
N PHE A 412 12.07 36.21 -7.64
CA PHE A 412 10.72 36.24 -7.07
C PHE A 412 10.72 35.81 -5.59
N ALA A 413 11.40 34.71 -5.24
CA ALA A 413 11.54 34.25 -3.85
C ALA A 413 12.14 35.34 -2.94
N ALA A 414 13.14 36.08 -3.43
CA ALA A 414 13.79 37.15 -2.69
C ALA A 414 12.84 38.32 -2.34
N THR A 415 11.74 38.50 -3.08
CA THR A 415 10.71 39.50 -2.76
C THR A 415 9.85 39.12 -1.55
N LYS A 416 9.92 37.86 -1.09
CA LYS A 416 9.10 37.30 -0.01
C LYS A 416 7.59 37.54 -0.24
N PRO A 417 7.03 37.02 -1.34
CA PRO A 417 5.65 37.28 -1.71
C PRO A 417 4.68 36.76 -0.65
N THR A 418 3.68 37.55 -0.31
CA THR A 418 2.61 37.12 0.60
C THR A 418 1.85 35.90 0.04
N PRO A 419 1.24 35.06 0.90
CA PRO A 419 0.41 33.94 0.44
C PRO A 419 -0.68 34.38 -0.55
N GLU A 420 -1.28 35.55 -0.34
CA GLU A 420 -2.29 36.13 -1.23
C GLU A 420 -1.71 36.45 -2.62
N GLN A 421 -0.50 37.00 -2.68
CA GLN A 421 0.19 37.24 -3.95
C GLN A 421 0.50 35.93 -4.70
N ILE A 422 0.91 34.88 -3.97
CA ILE A 422 1.14 33.56 -4.54
C ILE A 422 -0.16 33.01 -5.13
N LEU A 423 -1.29 33.10 -4.41
CA LEU A 423 -2.59 32.66 -4.89
C LEU A 423 -3.03 33.41 -6.16
N VAL A 424 -2.86 34.74 -6.19
CA VAL A 424 -3.19 35.56 -7.37
C VAL A 424 -2.37 35.18 -8.60
N ILE A 425 -1.09 34.80 -8.44
CA ILE A 425 -0.28 34.31 -9.55
C ILE A 425 -0.73 32.90 -9.96
N ALA A 426 -1.01 32.02 -9.00
CA ALA A 426 -1.50 30.68 -9.30
C ALA A 426 -2.86 30.69 -10.05
N ASP A 427 -3.76 31.61 -9.70
CA ASP A 427 -5.03 31.83 -10.40
C ASP A 427 -4.81 32.29 -11.85
N ARG A 428 -3.84 33.18 -12.07
CA ARG A 428 -3.42 33.59 -13.43
C ARG A 428 -2.82 32.43 -14.22
N ILE A 429 -1.98 31.61 -13.59
CA ILE A 429 -1.41 30.41 -14.22
C ILE A 429 -2.53 29.48 -14.68
N LEU A 430 -3.54 29.22 -13.84
CA LEU A 430 -4.69 28.40 -14.21
C LEU A 430 -5.46 29.00 -15.40
N ALA A 431 -5.73 30.30 -15.36
CA ALA A 431 -6.49 30.97 -16.41
C ALA A 431 -5.75 30.95 -17.76
N ASN A 432 -4.44 31.22 -17.77
CA ASN A 432 -3.66 31.38 -19.00
C ASN A 432 -3.11 30.06 -19.54
N HIS A 433 -2.82 29.09 -18.66
CA HIS A 433 -2.08 27.87 -19.00
C HIS A 433 -2.81 26.57 -18.62
N GLY A 434 -3.78 26.59 -17.71
CA GLY A 434 -4.45 25.38 -17.21
C GLY A 434 -5.89 25.18 -17.69
N MET A 435 -6.51 26.19 -18.30
CA MET A 435 -7.93 26.19 -18.68
C MET A 435 -8.09 26.55 -20.16
N PRO A 436 -8.40 25.60 -21.06
CA PRO A 436 -8.54 25.87 -22.49
C PRO A 436 -9.58 26.96 -22.79
N GLU A 437 -9.30 27.83 -23.77
CA GLU A 437 -10.28 28.82 -24.24
C GLU A 437 -11.57 28.13 -24.72
N ARG A 438 -12.72 28.56 -24.20
CA ARG A 438 -14.04 28.02 -24.57
C ARG A 438 -14.52 28.47 -25.96
N LEU A 439 -13.94 29.55 -26.50
CA LEU A 439 -14.30 30.14 -27.78
C LEU A 439 -13.04 30.40 -28.59
N PRO A 440 -13.05 30.18 -29.91
CA PRO A 440 -11.90 30.48 -30.75
C PRO A 440 -11.63 32.00 -30.71
N SER A 441 -10.45 32.39 -30.24
CA SER A 441 -9.99 33.77 -30.30
C SER A 441 -9.74 34.18 -31.76
N SER A 442 -9.91 35.47 -32.06
CA SER A 442 -9.64 36.07 -33.38
C SER A 442 -8.14 36.24 -33.68
N SER A 443 -7.28 35.86 -32.74
CA SER A 443 -5.82 35.94 -32.83
C SER A 443 -5.22 34.75 -33.60
N PRO A 444 -3.98 34.87 -34.13
CA PRO A 444 -3.28 33.72 -34.70
C PRO A 444 -3.21 32.58 -33.68
N VAL A 445 -3.58 31.37 -34.10
CA VAL A 445 -3.62 30.21 -33.22
C VAL A 445 -2.19 29.77 -32.88
N ASP A 446 -1.74 30.06 -31.66
CA ASP A 446 -0.54 29.43 -31.11
C ASP A 446 -0.86 27.97 -30.76
N ASN A 447 -0.58 27.10 -31.72
CA ASN A 447 -0.85 25.66 -31.58
C ASN A 447 -0.01 25.01 -30.48
N ILE A 448 1.20 25.52 -30.21
CA ILE A 448 2.09 24.94 -29.19
C ILE A 448 1.54 25.29 -27.81
N HIS A 449 1.21 26.56 -27.58
CA HIS A 449 0.56 27.00 -26.34
C HIS A 449 -0.78 26.28 -26.13
N GLY A 450 -1.63 26.22 -27.16
CA GLY A 450 -2.93 25.55 -27.09
C GLY A 450 -2.83 24.05 -26.79
N ASN A 451 -1.85 23.34 -27.37
CA ASN A 451 -1.61 21.93 -27.06
C ASN A 451 -1.11 21.75 -25.62
N THR A 452 -0.16 22.58 -25.21
CA THR A 452 0.40 22.56 -23.85
C THR A 452 -0.66 22.87 -22.80
N GLN A 453 -1.55 23.83 -23.07
CA GLN A 453 -2.65 24.20 -22.18
C GLN A 453 -3.63 23.05 -21.96
N ARG A 454 -4.01 22.33 -23.02
CA ARG A 454 -4.86 21.12 -22.90
C ARG A 454 -4.14 19.99 -22.16
N LEU A 455 -2.84 19.83 -22.40
CA LEU A 455 -2.04 18.84 -21.68
C LEU A 455 -1.97 19.15 -20.18
N ILE A 456 -1.71 20.41 -19.80
CA ILE A 456 -1.72 20.86 -18.40
C ILE A 456 -3.09 20.59 -17.77
N HIS A 457 -4.17 20.97 -18.44
CA HIS A 457 -5.54 20.73 -17.96
C HIS A 457 -5.79 19.25 -17.61
N ASP A 458 -5.47 18.34 -18.53
CA ASP A 458 -5.73 16.91 -18.33
C ASP A 458 -4.77 16.30 -17.28
N LEU A 459 -3.52 16.77 -17.24
CA LEU A 459 -2.55 16.34 -16.23
C LEU A 459 -2.88 16.87 -14.83
N LEU A 460 -3.50 18.04 -14.69
CA LEU A 460 -4.03 18.53 -13.42
C LEU A 460 -5.11 17.59 -12.88
N HIS A 461 -5.99 17.07 -13.73
CA HIS A 461 -6.97 16.05 -13.34
C HIS A 461 -6.30 14.74 -12.87
N VAL A 462 -5.25 14.27 -13.57
CA VAL A 462 -4.46 13.11 -13.12
C VAL A 462 -3.82 13.37 -11.75
N SER A 463 -3.23 14.55 -11.58
CA SER A 463 -2.59 14.94 -10.33
C SER A 463 -3.59 14.97 -9.17
N GLU A 464 -4.81 15.43 -9.42
CA GLU A 464 -5.87 15.49 -8.42
C GLU A 464 -6.39 14.10 -8.07
N VAL A 465 -6.65 13.23 -9.06
CA VAL A 465 -7.05 11.84 -8.82
C VAL A 465 -6.01 11.10 -7.99
N THR A 466 -4.74 11.16 -8.41
CA THR A 466 -3.65 10.46 -7.71
C THR A 466 -3.44 10.99 -6.30
N ARG A 467 -3.58 12.32 -6.11
CA ARG A 467 -3.46 12.94 -4.80
C ARG A 467 -4.63 12.58 -3.89
N ALA A 468 -5.87 12.65 -4.37
CA ALA A 468 -7.06 12.29 -3.62
C ALA A 468 -7.05 10.81 -3.19
N ILE A 469 -6.56 9.90 -4.05
CA ILE A 469 -6.32 8.49 -3.68
C ILE A 469 -5.30 8.40 -2.54
N SER A 470 -4.16 9.10 -2.66
CA SER A 470 -3.10 9.08 -1.65
C SER A 470 -3.55 9.70 -0.31
N ASP A 471 -4.41 10.71 -0.35
CA ASP A 471 -4.95 11.40 0.82
C ASP A 471 -6.12 10.63 1.46
N GLY A 472 -6.64 9.58 0.79
CA GLY A 472 -7.82 8.86 1.24
C GLY A 472 -9.08 9.75 1.27
N ASP A 473 -9.18 10.72 0.36
CA ASP A 473 -10.29 11.66 0.30
C ASP A 473 -11.18 11.35 -0.92
N PHE A 474 -12.19 10.51 -0.70
CA PHE A 474 -13.11 10.11 -1.75
C PHE A 474 -14.01 11.27 -2.21
N GLY A 475 -14.24 12.28 -1.37
CA GLY A 475 -15.03 13.45 -1.75
C GLY A 475 -14.43 14.20 -2.92
N ARG A 476 -13.09 14.30 -2.97
CA ARG A 476 -12.37 14.90 -4.11
C ARG A 476 -12.47 14.05 -5.37
N ILE A 477 -12.52 12.72 -5.26
CA ILE A 477 -12.76 11.84 -6.40
C ILE A 477 -14.19 12.01 -6.93
N GLU A 478 -15.18 12.07 -6.05
CA GLU A 478 -16.57 12.26 -6.43
C GLU A 478 -16.79 13.57 -7.21
N ASP A 479 -16.19 14.67 -6.74
CA ASP A 479 -16.24 15.96 -7.42
C ASP A 479 -15.71 15.87 -8.87
N LEU A 480 -14.75 14.98 -9.14
CA LEU A 480 -14.11 14.80 -10.46
C LEU A 480 -14.86 13.85 -11.41
N LEU A 481 -15.79 13.01 -10.94
CA LEU A 481 -16.37 11.92 -11.76
C LEU A 481 -16.93 12.41 -13.09
N GLY A 482 -17.65 13.53 -13.07
CA GLY A 482 -18.20 14.18 -14.26
C GLY A 482 -17.13 14.54 -15.30
N ASN A 483 -16.06 15.20 -14.85
CA ASN A 483 -14.93 15.57 -15.71
C ASN A 483 -14.20 14.34 -16.25
N LEU A 484 -13.99 13.33 -15.41
CA LEU A 484 -13.35 12.08 -15.84
C LEU A 484 -14.19 11.35 -16.89
N ALA A 485 -15.52 11.30 -16.73
CA ALA A 485 -16.41 10.72 -17.74
C ALA A 485 -16.29 11.43 -19.09
N MET A 486 -16.20 12.78 -19.08
CA MET A 486 -16.01 13.58 -20.28
C MET A 486 -14.63 13.35 -20.92
N ILE A 487 -13.56 13.28 -20.11
CA ILE A 487 -12.19 13.01 -20.60
C ILE A 487 -12.13 11.63 -21.26
N PHE A 488 -12.64 10.58 -20.60
CA PHE A 488 -12.68 9.23 -21.17
C PHE A 488 -13.50 9.17 -22.44
N ARG A 489 -14.64 9.86 -22.49
CA ARG A 489 -15.46 9.95 -23.69
C ARG A 489 -14.70 10.61 -24.84
N GLY A 490 -14.03 11.74 -24.58
CA GLY A 490 -13.23 12.48 -25.55
C GLY A 490 -12.04 11.70 -26.08
N ALA A 491 -11.41 10.89 -25.23
CA ALA A 491 -10.30 10.01 -25.59
C ALA A 491 -10.73 8.69 -26.27
N GLY A 492 -12.03 8.47 -26.48
CA GLY A 492 -12.56 7.25 -27.11
C GLY A 492 -12.67 6.03 -26.19
N SER A 493 -12.41 6.18 -24.89
CA SER A 493 -12.50 5.12 -23.89
C SER A 493 -13.94 4.97 -23.36
N LYS A 494 -14.81 4.40 -24.19
CA LYS A 494 -16.25 4.32 -23.90
C LYS A 494 -16.59 3.49 -22.66
N ASN A 495 -15.84 2.42 -22.39
CA ASN A 495 -16.13 1.52 -21.28
C ASN A 495 -16.00 2.24 -19.93
N TYR A 496 -14.87 2.92 -19.69
CA TYR A 496 -14.64 3.69 -18.46
C TYR A 496 -15.60 4.86 -18.31
N CYS A 497 -15.95 5.54 -19.42
CA CYS A 497 -17.00 6.55 -19.40
C CYS A 497 -18.34 5.95 -18.93
N THR A 498 -18.76 4.83 -19.50
CA THR A 498 -20.00 4.14 -19.12
C THR A 498 -19.98 3.67 -17.67
N GLU A 499 -18.86 3.11 -17.19
CA GLU A 499 -18.70 2.68 -15.80
C GLU A 499 -18.82 3.85 -14.82
N ILE A 500 -18.19 4.99 -15.11
CA ILE A 500 -18.31 6.20 -14.29
C ILE A 500 -19.76 6.70 -14.29
N LEU A 501 -20.42 6.77 -15.45
CA LEU A 501 -21.81 7.19 -15.53
C LEU A 501 -22.74 6.23 -14.77
N TYR A 502 -22.52 4.92 -14.89
CA TYR A 502 -23.26 3.92 -14.11
C TYR A 502 -23.05 4.12 -12.60
N PHE A 503 -21.81 4.38 -12.19
CA PHE A 503 -21.48 4.66 -10.80
C PHE A 503 -22.15 5.96 -10.30
N MET A 504 -22.13 7.03 -11.09
CA MET A 504 -22.80 8.30 -10.77
C MET A 504 -24.32 8.15 -10.66
N HIS A 505 -24.95 7.41 -11.58
CA HIS A 505 -26.38 7.08 -11.52
C HIS A 505 -26.73 6.38 -10.21
N ASN A 506 -25.94 5.37 -9.86
CA ASN A 506 -26.13 4.64 -8.62
C ASN A 506 -25.97 5.52 -7.38
N LEU A 507 -24.90 6.32 -7.30
CA LEU A 507 -24.69 7.28 -6.21
C LEU A 507 -25.85 8.27 -6.06
N LYS A 508 -26.42 8.74 -7.18
CA LYS A 508 -27.46 9.79 -7.14
C LYS A 508 -28.86 9.25 -6.86
N PHE A 509 -29.23 8.12 -7.46
CA PHE A 509 -30.63 7.67 -7.50
C PHE A 509 -30.86 6.31 -6.84
N VAL A 510 -29.87 5.41 -6.88
CA VAL A 510 -30.06 4.04 -6.40
C VAL A 510 -29.62 3.88 -4.95
N TRP A 511 -28.51 4.49 -4.55
CA TRP A 511 -27.90 4.29 -3.23
C TRP A 511 -28.31 5.33 -2.19
N LYS A 512 -28.91 6.45 -2.61
CA LYS A 512 -29.55 7.39 -1.67
C LYS A 512 -30.81 6.75 -1.08
N GLY A 513 -30.78 6.46 0.22
CA GLY A 513 -31.98 6.15 0.99
C GLY A 513 -32.71 7.44 1.42
N ASP A 514 -33.97 7.32 1.82
CA ASP A 514 -34.73 8.42 2.42
C ASP A 514 -33.97 8.97 3.65
N GLY A 515 -33.60 10.26 3.60
CA GLY A 515 -32.87 10.92 4.68
C GLY A 515 -31.33 10.82 4.61
N PHE A 516 -30.76 10.44 3.46
CA PHE A 516 -29.31 10.28 3.32
C PHE A 516 -28.70 11.24 2.27
N GLU A 517 -27.67 11.99 2.65
CA GLU A 517 -26.71 12.58 1.72
C GLU A 517 -25.68 11.50 1.36
N CYS A 518 -25.39 11.30 0.07
CA CYS A 518 -24.50 10.22 -0.36
C CYS A 518 -23.11 10.35 0.31
N VAL A 519 -22.64 9.24 0.89
CA VAL A 519 -21.54 9.07 1.87
C VAL A 519 -20.39 10.07 1.77
#